data_AF-A0A7X5I8V8-F1
#
_entry.id   AF-A0A7X5I8V8-F1
#
_cell.length_a   1.000
_cell.length_b   1.000
_cell.length_c   1.000
_cell.angle_alpha   90.00
_cell.angle_beta   90.00
_cell.angle_gamma   90.00
#
_symmetry.space_group_name_H-M   'P 1'
#
loop_
_entity.id
_entity.type
_entity.pdbx_description
1 polymer ?
#
loop_
_entity_poly.entity_id
_entity_poly.type
_entity_poly.pdbx_seq_one_letter_code
_entity_poly.pdbx_strand_id
1 'polypeptide(L)'
;MEQELCFCIEGKNLYLEQVLVEYMNIPIFFLCKNNQQHYLVLCTDMDDFNYLIIELSTSDLYNLLYGNIPMRDVFLKQKDYWEVKSNETISKDIVSKHEIHHLDNSLLPKENAYFQALTEDLKIFIQNLDVILKL
;
A
#
# COMPACT_ATOMS: atom_id res chain seq x y z
N MET A 1 -18.73 -0.25 10.13
CA MET A 1 -18.44 0.08 8.73
C MET A 1 -18.00 -1.22 8.07
N GLU A 2 -18.59 -1.55 6.94
CA GLU A 2 -18.15 -2.71 6.15
C GLU A 2 -16.73 -2.42 5.65
N GLN A 3 -15.82 -3.38 5.80
CA GLN A 3 -14.47 -3.26 5.27
C GLN A 3 -14.53 -3.43 3.76
N GLU A 4 -14.04 -2.44 3.01
CA GLU A 4 -13.98 -2.50 1.56
C GLU A 4 -12.92 -3.51 1.13
N LEU A 5 -13.33 -4.58 0.45
CA LEU A 5 -12.41 -5.58 -0.10
C LEU A 5 -11.78 -5.00 -1.37
N CYS A 6 -10.45 -4.89 -1.41
CA CYS A 6 -9.73 -4.33 -2.56
C CYS A 6 -9.13 -5.42 -3.45
N PHE A 7 -8.49 -6.43 -2.84
CA PHE A 7 -7.73 -7.44 -3.58
C PHE A 7 -7.84 -8.81 -2.93
N CYS A 8 -7.57 -9.85 -3.72
CA CYS A 8 -7.32 -11.20 -3.22
C CYS A 8 -5.99 -11.70 -3.78
N ILE A 9 -4.95 -11.75 -2.93
CA ILE A 9 -3.62 -12.22 -3.32
C ILE A 9 -3.31 -13.54 -2.61
N GLU A 10 -2.90 -14.57 -3.34
CA GLU A 10 -2.59 -15.89 -2.77
C GLU A 10 -3.70 -16.46 -1.85
N GLY A 11 -4.98 -16.17 -2.16
CA GLY A 11 -6.13 -16.55 -1.36
C GLY A 11 -6.36 -15.71 -0.08
N LYS A 12 -5.60 -14.64 0.12
CA LYS A 12 -5.76 -13.69 1.21
C LYS A 12 -6.54 -12.47 0.73
N ASN A 13 -7.69 -12.25 1.35
CA ASN A 13 -8.47 -11.03 1.17
C ASN A 13 -7.78 -9.84 1.83
N LEU A 14 -7.57 -8.78 1.05
CA LEU A 14 -7.00 -7.51 1.50
C LEU A 14 -8.08 -6.44 1.49
N TYR A 15 -8.28 -5.81 2.64
CA TYR A 15 -9.29 -4.78 2.83
C TYR A 15 -8.65 -3.41 2.97
N LEU A 16 -9.29 -2.37 2.42
CA LEU A 16 -8.86 -0.99 2.60
C LEU A 16 -8.78 -0.66 4.08
N GLU A 17 -7.64 -0.13 4.51
CA GLU A 17 -7.46 0.39 5.86
C GLU A 17 -7.41 1.91 5.87
N GLN A 18 -6.56 2.51 5.03
CA GLN A 18 -6.36 3.95 5.00
C GLN A 18 -5.83 4.40 3.64
N VAL A 19 -6.46 5.41 3.05
CA VAL A 19 -5.91 6.12 1.89
C VAL A 19 -4.87 7.13 2.37
N LEU A 20 -3.65 7.06 1.83
CA LEU A 20 -2.52 7.95 2.17
C LEU A 20 -2.39 9.10 1.17
N VAL A 21 -2.57 8.81 -0.12
CA VAL A 21 -2.57 9.79 -1.20
C VAL A 21 -3.70 9.44 -2.17
N GLU A 22 -4.50 10.44 -2.52
CA GLU A 22 -5.54 10.35 -3.53
C GLU A 22 -5.33 11.39 -4.63
N TYR A 23 -5.84 11.10 -5.82
CA TYR A 23 -5.88 12.03 -6.94
C TYR A 23 -7.24 11.91 -7.63
N MET A 24 -7.98 13.01 -7.74
CA MET A 24 -9.34 13.02 -8.33
C MET A 24 -10.28 11.96 -7.73
N ASN A 25 -10.23 11.77 -6.40
CA ASN A 25 -10.96 10.73 -5.65
C ASN A 25 -10.56 9.27 -5.97
N ILE A 26 -9.43 9.07 -6.64
CA ILE A 26 -8.84 7.74 -6.88
C ILE A 26 -7.69 7.55 -5.88
N PRO A 27 -7.73 6.49 -5.04
CA PRO A 27 -6.60 6.14 -4.18
C PRO A 27 -5.36 5.77 -4.99
N ILE A 28 -4.29 6.55 -4.84
CA ILE A 28 -3.02 6.30 -5.54
C ILE A 28 -2.06 5.54 -4.65
N PHE A 29 -2.03 5.88 -3.37
CA PHE A 29 -1.13 5.29 -2.38
C PHE A 29 -1.93 5.03 -1.12
N PHE A 30 -2.05 3.77 -0.71
CA PHE A 30 -2.96 3.41 0.38
C PHE A 30 -2.53 2.12 1.08
N LEU A 31 -3.03 1.95 2.29
CA LEU A 31 -2.83 0.78 3.12
C LEU A 31 -4.01 -0.16 2.98
N CYS A 32 -3.70 -1.43 2.76
CA CYS A 32 -4.62 -2.52 2.98
C CYS A 32 -4.17 -3.35 4.17
N LYS A 33 -5.11 -4.11 4.74
CA LYS A 33 -4.80 -5.11 5.75
C LYS A 33 -5.59 -6.37 5.54
N ASN A 34 -5.09 -7.44 6.14
CA ASN A 34 -5.91 -8.57 6.53
C ASN A 34 -5.87 -8.69 8.07
N ASN A 35 -6.35 -9.82 8.62
CA ASN A 35 -6.39 -10.01 10.08
C ASN A 35 -5.03 -10.02 10.78
N GLN A 36 -3.93 -10.17 10.05
CA GLN A 36 -2.58 -10.41 10.61
C GLN A 36 -1.55 -9.39 10.15
N GLN A 37 -1.75 -8.78 8.98
CA GLN A 37 -0.66 -8.20 8.21
C GLN A 37 -1.12 -6.94 7.47
N HIS A 38 -0.22 -5.96 7.43
CA HIS A 38 -0.37 -4.72 6.68
C HIS A 38 0.28 -4.85 5.31
N TYR A 39 -0.33 -4.18 4.33
CA TYR A 39 0.13 -4.13 2.96
C TYR A 39 0.10 -2.68 2.48
N LEU A 40 1.10 -2.32 1.69
CA LEU A 40 1.13 -1.05 0.99
C LEU A 40 0.79 -1.26 -0.47
N VAL A 41 -0.09 -0.42 -0.98
CA VAL A 41 -0.57 -0.46 -2.35
C VAL A 41 -0.22 0.85 -3.06
N LEU A 42 0.28 0.73 -4.28
CA LEU A 42 0.54 1.82 -5.21
C LEU A 42 -0.19 1.55 -6.52
N CYS A 43 -1.07 2.47 -6.93
CA CYS A 43 -1.63 2.50 -8.27
C CYS A 43 -0.54 2.97 -9.24
N THR A 44 -0.11 2.10 -10.15
CA THR A 44 0.93 2.41 -11.14
C THR A 44 0.37 2.82 -12.49
N ASP A 45 -0.87 2.45 -12.77
CA ASP A 45 -1.60 2.84 -13.97
C ASP A 45 -3.08 3.04 -13.61
N MET A 46 -3.56 4.28 -13.68
CA MET A 46 -4.95 4.61 -13.38
C MET A 46 -5.90 4.26 -14.52
N ASP A 47 -5.41 4.18 -15.75
CA ASP A 47 -6.24 3.89 -16.92
C ASP A 47 -6.50 2.38 -17.01
N ASP A 48 -5.46 1.58 -16.78
CA ASP A 48 -5.53 0.11 -16.80
C ASP A 48 -5.78 -0.52 -15.42
N PHE A 49 -5.83 0.29 -14.36
CA PHE A 49 -5.97 -0.14 -12.96
C PHE A 49 -4.96 -1.22 -12.57
N ASN A 50 -3.68 -0.91 -12.79
CA ASN A 50 -2.55 -1.74 -12.35
C ASN A 50 -2.05 -1.27 -10.99
N TYR A 51 -1.74 -2.22 -10.12
CA TYR A 51 -1.29 -1.97 -8.75
C TYR A 51 -0.05 -2.77 -8.40
N LEU A 52 0.84 -2.15 -7.64
CA LEU A 52 1.91 -2.82 -6.92
C LEU A 52 1.53 -2.96 -5.46
N ILE A 53 1.70 -4.16 -4.91
CA ILE A 53 1.40 -4.47 -3.52
C ILE A 53 2.64 -5.07 -2.87
N ILE A 54 2.98 -4.58 -1.68
CA ILE A 54 4.02 -5.16 -0.83
C ILE A 54 3.45 -5.46 0.56
N GLU A 55 4.04 -6.46 1.21
CA GLU A 55 3.82 -6.72 2.63
C GLU A 55 4.66 -5.75 3.47
N LEU A 56 4.11 -5.21 4.56
CA LEU A 56 4.81 -4.28 5.45
C LEU A 56 5.07 -4.86 6.83
N SER A 57 6.32 -4.92 7.25
CA SER A 57 6.61 -5.12 8.68
C SER A 57 6.10 -3.91 9.51
N THR A 58 5.85 -4.12 10.81
CA THR A 58 5.44 -3.03 11.71
C THR A 58 6.44 -1.87 11.70
N SER A 59 7.75 -2.16 11.65
CA SER A 59 8.78 -1.13 11.56
C SER A 59 8.72 -0.35 10.25
N ASP A 60 8.35 -1.00 9.15
CA ASP A 60 8.28 -0.36 7.84
C ASP A 60 7.05 0.55 7.74
N LEU A 61 5.92 0.08 8.27
CA LEU A 61 4.71 0.88 8.40
C LEU A 61 4.97 2.14 9.24
N TYR A 62 5.61 1.98 10.40
CA TYR A 62 5.99 3.11 11.25
C TYR A 62 6.90 4.08 10.51
N ASN A 63 8.00 3.58 9.93
CA ASN A 63 8.94 4.44 9.22
C ASN A 63 8.31 5.18 8.04
N LEU A 64 7.38 4.55 7.32
CA LEU A 64 6.63 5.19 6.25
C LEU A 64 5.75 6.32 6.78
N LEU A 65 4.87 6.01 7.74
CA LEU A 65 3.83 6.95 8.21
C LEU A 65 4.41 8.16 8.94
N TYR A 66 5.55 7.97 9.61
CA TYR A 66 6.27 9.05 10.30
C TYR A 66 7.27 9.79 9.40
N GLY A 67 7.40 9.39 8.12
CA GLY A 67 8.31 10.05 7.18
C GLY A 67 9.79 9.83 7.51
N ASN A 68 10.15 8.69 8.10
CA ASN A 68 11.54 8.33 8.44
C ASN A 68 12.28 7.65 7.28
N ILE A 69 11.56 7.20 6.24
CA ILE A 69 12.11 6.55 5.05
C ILE A 69 11.40 7.10 3.80
N PRO A 70 12.10 7.28 2.66
CA PRO A 70 11.44 7.63 1.41
C PRO A 70 10.40 6.57 1.02
N MET A 71 9.27 7.00 0.46
CA MET A 71 8.17 6.10 0.10
C MET A 71 8.62 4.99 -0.84
N ARG A 72 9.46 5.31 -1.85
CA ARG A 72 10.02 4.31 -2.78
C ARG A 72 10.90 3.27 -2.09
N ASP A 73 11.64 3.66 -1.06
CA ASP A 73 12.61 2.78 -0.40
C ASP A 73 11.90 1.73 0.47
N VAL A 74 10.64 1.99 0.85
CA VAL A 74 9.78 1.01 1.51
C VAL A 74 9.49 -0.18 0.60
N PHE A 75 9.34 0.04 -0.72
CA PHE A 75 9.20 -1.01 -1.72
C PHE A 75 10.53 -1.71 -1.95
N LEU A 76 11.58 -0.95 -2.23
CA LEU A 76 12.87 -1.51 -2.69
C LEU A 76 13.58 -2.40 -1.68
N LYS A 77 13.25 -2.29 -0.38
CA LYS A 77 13.80 -3.17 0.66
C LYS A 77 13.07 -4.50 0.81
N GLN A 78 11.89 -4.66 0.21
CA GLN A 78 11.13 -5.90 0.31
C GLN A 78 11.78 -6.99 -0.53
N LYS A 79 11.48 -8.26 -0.21
CA LYS A 79 11.98 -9.37 -1.02
C LYS A 79 11.16 -9.54 -2.30
N ASP A 80 9.85 -9.50 -2.15
CA ASP A 80 8.88 -9.81 -3.18
C ASP A 80 7.81 -8.71 -3.22
N TYR A 81 7.15 -8.57 -4.37
CA TYR A 81 5.95 -7.76 -4.54
C TYR A 81 4.92 -8.52 -5.38
N TRP A 82 3.67 -8.07 -5.30
CA TRP A 82 2.61 -8.51 -6.19
C TRP A 82 2.25 -7.40 -7.16
N GLU A 83 2.12 -7.75 -8.43
CA GLU A 83 1.47 -6.92 -9.44
C GLU A 83 0.04 -7.44 -9.62
N VAL A 84 -0.91 -6.52 -9.53
CA VAL A 84 -2.34 -6.82 -9.69
C VAL A 84 -2.90 -5.96 -10.82
N LYS A 85 -3.42 -6.62 -11.85
CA LYS A 85 -4.25 -5.98 -12.86
C LYS A 85 -5.71 -6.21 -12.54
N SER A 86 -6.40 -5.13 -12.15
CA SER A 86 -7.81 -5.19 -11.76
C SER A 86 -8.70 -5.55 -12.94
N ASN A 87 -9.79 -6.25 -12.66
CA ASN A 87 -10.81 -6.57 -13.66
C ASN A 87 -12.22 -6.21 -13.14
N GLU A 88 -13.28 -6.68 -13.82
CA GLU A 88 -14.68 -6.40 -13.44
C GLU A 88 -15.02 -6.77 -11.99
N THR A 89 -14.36 -7.82 -11.47
CA THR A 89 -14.54 -8.33 -10.11
C THR A 89 -13.22 -8.83 -9.59
N ILE A 90 -12.99 -8.73 -8.28
CA ILE A 90 -11.73 -9.14 -7.62
C ILE A 90 -11.34 -10.60 -7.93
N SER A 91 -12.31 -11.51 -8.09
CA SER A 91 -12.03 -12.91 -8.44
C SER A 91 -11.51 -13.11 -9.87
N LYS A 92 -11.59 -12.08 -10.72
CA LYS A 92 -11.08 -12.03 -12.08
C LYS A 92 -9.79 -11.22 -12.20
N ASP A 93 -9.28 -10.66 -11.10
CA ASP A 93 -8.02 -9.93 -11.10
C ASP A 93 -6.87 -10.87 -11.50
N ILE A 94 -5.93 -10.33 -12.26
CA ILE A 94 -4.72 -11.06 -12.63
C ILE A 94 -3.66 -10.66 -11.61
N VAL A 95 -3.26 -11.62 -10.78
CA VAL A 95 -2.25 -11.43 -9.74
C VAL A 95 -1.00 -12.20 -10.10
N SER A 96 0.15 -11.52 -10.09
CA SER A 96 1.46 -12.12 -10.30
C SER A 96 2.42 -11.67 -9.21
N LYS A 97 3.28 -12.59 -8.75
CA LYS A 97 4.27 -12.32 -7.71
C LYS A 97 5.66 -12.32 -8.32
N HIS A 98 6.47 -11.33 -7.97
CA HIS A 98 7.80 -11.12 -8.51
C HIS A 98 8.79 -10.79 -7.39
N GLU A 99 10.06 -11.10 -7.62
CA GLU A 99 11.14 -10.62 -6.75
C GLU A 99 11.38 -9.13 -6.98
N ILE A 100 11.74 -8.40 -5.92
CA ILE A 100 11.86 -6.93 -5.96
C ILE A 100 12.86 -6.42 -7.01
N HIS A 101 13.88 -7.22 -7.32
CA HIS A 101 14.95 -6.83 -8.23
C HIS A 101 14.49 -6.77 -9.70
N HIS A 102 13.29 -7.28 -10.01
CA HIS A 102 12.63 -7.15 -11.31
C HIS A 102 11.72 -5.92 -11.42
N LEU A 103 11.50 -5.19 -10.32
CA LEU A 103 10.62 -4.03 -10.30
C LEU A 103 11.16 -2.89 -11.19
N ASP A 104 10.29 -2.33 -12.03
CA ASP A 104 10.60 -1.08 -12.73
C ASP A 104 10.49 0.10 -11.77
N ASN A 105 11.65 0.64 -11.39
CA ASN A 105 11.77 1.78 -10.48
C ASN A 105 11.11 3.06 -11.03
N SER A 106 10.83 3.14 -12.33
CA SER A 106 10.14 4.28 -12.93
C SER A 106 8.69 4.43 -12.46
N LEU A 107 8.09 3.33 -11.98
CA LEU A 107 6.73 3.28 -11.46
C LEU A 107 6.62 3.80 -10.01
N LEU A 108 7.74 3.89 -9.30
CA LEU A 108 7.74 4.23 -7.87
C LEU A 108 7.64 5.74 -7.63
N PRO A 109 7.24 6.15 -6.41
CA PRO A 109 7.30 7.55 -6.00
C PRO A 109 8.70 8.15 -6.23
N LYS A 110 8.74 9.46 -6.46
CA LYS A 110 9.97 10.19 -6.73
C LYS A 110 11.06 9.89 -5.68
N GLU A 111 12.31 9.84 -6.14
CA GLU A 111 13.46 9.69 -5.26
C GLU A 111 13.47 10.72 -4.12
N ASN A 112 13.77 10.25 -2.92
CA ASN A 112 13.79 11.06 -1.69
C ASN A 112 12.46 11.76 -1.36
N ALA A 113 11.33 11.30 -1.90
CA ALA A 113 10.01 11.76 -1.47
C ALA A 113 9.59 11.01 -0.20
N TYR A 114 9.36 11.77 0.87
CA TYR A 114 8.89 11.25 2.16
C TYR A 114 7.39 11.52 2.30
N PHE A 115 6.69 10.58 2.92
CA PHE A 115 5.28 10.76 3.25
C PHE A 115 5.12 11.82 4.36
N GLN A 116 4.05 12.61 4.27
CA GLN A 116 3.67 13.59 5.28
C GLN A 116 2.16 13.51 5.51
N ALA A 117 1.75 13.31 6.77
CA ALA A 117 0.35 13.34 7.16
C ALA A 117 -0.17 14.78 7.24
N LEU A 118 -0.73 15.28 6.15
CA LEU A 118 -1.17 16.68 6.03
C LEU A 118 -2.59 16.92 6.55
N THR A 119 -3.44 15.89 6.55
CA THR A 119 -4.84 16.00 7.01
C THR A 119 -4.98 15.56 8.47
N GLU A 120 -5.98 16.09 9.17
CA GLU A 120 -6.27 15.67 10.55
C GLU A 120 -6.69 14.20 10.62
N ASP A 121 -7.45 13.71 9.63
CA ASP A 121 -7.85 12.30 9.57
C ASP A 121 -6.63 11.35 9.51
N LEU A 122 -5.61 11.70 8.71
CA LEU A 122 -4.37 10.93 8.65
C LEU A 122 -3.59 10.99 9.97
N LYS A 123 -3.54 12.14 10.64
CA LYS A 123 -2.89 12.28 11.95
C LYS A 123 -3.59 11.44 13.01
N ILE A 124 -4.93 11.46 13.03
CA ILE A 124 -5.74 10.65 13.94
C ILE A 124 -5.51 9.17 13.67
N PHE A 125 -5.47 8.76 12.41
CA PHE A 125 -5.16 7.38 12.03
C PHE A 125 -3.80 6.93 12.57
N ILE A 126 -2.75 7.73 12.38
CA ILE A 126 -1.40 7.43 12.88
C ILE A 126 -1.39 7.32 14.41
N GLN A 127 -2.02 8.26 15.12
CA GLN A 127 -2.12 8.23 16.58
C GLN A 127 -2.84 6.97 17.10
N ASN A 128 -3.90 6.53 16.40
CA ASN A 128 -4.61 5.31 16.76
C ASN A 128 -3.75 4.05 16.52
N LEU A 129 -2.91 4.06 15.48
CA LEU A 129 -1.97 2.96 15.23
C LEU A 129 -0.95 2.82 16.36
N ASP A 130 -0.44 3.91 16.93
CA ASP A 130 0.52 3.87 18.04
C ASP A 130 -0.06 3.12 19.25
N VAL A 131 -1.32 3.39 19.58
CA VAL A 131 -2.03 2.75 20.69
C VAL A 131 -2.20 1.25 20.46
N ILE A 132 -2.51 0.85 19.23
CA ILE A 132 -2.75 -0.56 18.85
C ILE A 132 -1.43 -1.34 18.81
N LEU A 133 -0.41 -0.75 18.19
CA LEU A 133 0.88 -1.39 17.95
C LEU A 133 1.83 -1.27 19.16
N LYS A 134 1.46 -0.45 20.16
CA LYS A 134 2.28 -0.12 21.34
C LYS A 134 3.64 0.45 20.95
N LEU A 135 3.64 1.32 19.93
CA LEU A 135 4.81 2.03 19.43
C LEU A 135 5.15 3.23 20.32
#